data_AF-A0A1L9PGU3-F1
#
_entry.id   AF-A0A1L9PGU3-F1
#
_cell.length_a   1.000
_cell.length_b   1.000
_cell.length_c   1.000
_cell.angle_alpha   90.00
_cell.angle_beta   90.00
_cell.angle_gamma   90.00
#
_symmetry.space_group_name_H-M   'P 1'
#
loop_
_entity.id
_entity.type
_entity.pdbx_description
1 polymer ?
#
loop_
_entity_poly.entity_id
_entity_poly.type
_entity_poly.pdbx_seq_one_letter_code
_entity_poly.pdbx_strand_id
1 'polypeptide(L)'
;MAEILPRMVTATHFASYQRLAIAPIKEIIDCGSENPRGKKLEAWKKRKIQQLHYVQLAATVMLAVDVQCLSWPTEDRHWTARAFWYWCTVLDVFAIGMSSQQLSILQYLESCEVHHNLLLDMIAKDSKEGKHTDSNMVYVWECPMMLLVHSMILFIVAVSVHVSYPLINGPRWGFDSKIASVYLVALGMNFFNLLYCSYWIYKKMPIF
;
A
#
# COMPACT_ATOMS: atom_id res chain seq x y z
N MET A 1 -17.81 -13.67 -14.20
CA MET A 1 -16.77 -13.86 -13.16
C MET A 1 -15.55 -12.96 -13.34
N ALA A 2 -15.17 -12.55 -14.56
CA ALA A 2 -14.00 -11.69 -14.80
C ALA A 2 -14.07 -10.26 -14.23
N GLU A 3 -15.27 -9.71 -13.98
CA GLU A 3 -15.42 -8.37 -13.36
C GLU A 3 -15.43 -8.38 -11.82
N ILE A 4 -15.66 -9.54 -11.21
CA ILE A 4 -15.79 -9.67 -9.75
C ILE A 4 -14.41 -9.62 -9.09
N LEU A 5 -13.42 -10.19 -9.76
CA LEU A 5 -12.05 -10.28 -9.29
C LEU A 5 -11.33 -8.93 -9.15
N PRO A 6 -11.30 -8.06 -10.20
CA PRO A 6 -10.73 -6.73 -10.05
C PRO A 6 -11.53 -5.94 -9.02
N ARG A 7 -12.87 -6.02 -9.02
CA ARG A 7 -13.69 -5.36 -7.99
C ARG A 7 -13.38 -5.84 -6.58
N MET A 8 -13.08 -7.11 -6.32
CA MET A 8 -12.70 -7.58 -4.98
C MET A 8 -11.31 -7.11 -4.55
N VAL A 9 -10.33 -7.12 -5.46
CA VAL A 9 -8.96 -6.63 -5.18
C VAL A 9 -8.98 -5.12 -4.94
N THR A 10 -9.64 -4.37 -5.83
CA THR A 10 -9.80 -2.92 -5.68
C THR A 10 -10.72 -2.57 -4.51
N ALA A 11 -11.74 -3.37 -4.21
CA ALA A 11 -12.60 -3.19 -3.03
C ALA A 11 -11.84 -3.45 -1.72
N THR A 12 -10.87 -4.37 -1.71
CA THR A 12 -10.03 -4.57 -0.52
C THR A 12 -9.21 -3.32 -0.25
N HIS A 13 -8.58 -2.76 -1.28
CA HIS A 13 -7.88 -1.48 -1.19
C HIS A 13 -8.79 -0.32 -0.80
N PHE A 14 -9.96 -0.22 -1.44
CA PHE A 14 -10.92 0.86 -1.21
C PHE A 14 -11.57 0.77 0.18
N ALA A 15 -11.91 -0.43 0.64
CA ALA A 15 -12.42 -0.65 1.99
C ALA A 15 -11.34 -0.39 3.05
N SER A 16 -10.09 -0.75 2.77
CA SER A 16 -8.96 -0.46 3.65
C SER A 16 -8.74 1.06 3.74
N TYR A 17 -8.76 1.76 2.61
CA TYR A 17 -8.69 3.22 2.53
C TYR A 17 -9.83 3.90 3.30
N GLN A 18 -11.08 3.48 3.09
CA GLN A 18 -12.23 4.04 3.80
C GLN A 18 -12.17 3.79 5.31
N ARG A 19 -11.68 2.63 5.74
CA ARG A 19 -11.69 2.24 7.17
C ARG A 19 -10.46 2.75 7.93
N LEU A 20 -9.28 2.69 7.33
CA LEU A 20 -8.02 3.05 8.01
C LEU A 20 -7.73 4.55 7.92
N ALA A 21 -8.13 5.20 6.84
CA ALA A 21 -7.87 6.62 6.63
C ALA A 21 -9.08 7.49 6.99
N ILE A 22 -10.27 7.18 6.47
CA ILE A 22 -11.44 8.07 6.58
C ILE A 22 -12.18 7.92 7.92
N ALA A 23 -12.43 6.70 8.38
CA ALA A 23 -13.19 6.45 9.61
C ALA A 23 -12.59 7.14 10.86
N PRO A 24 -11.28 7.03 11.18
CA PRO A 24 -10.74 7.69 12.36
C PRO A 24 -10.77 9.22 12.26
N ILE A 25 -10.69 9.77 11.04
CA ILE A 25 -10.77 11.21 10.82
C ILE A 25 -12.20 11.72 11.05
N LYS A 26 -13.21 10.99 10.56
CA LYS A 26 -14.62 11.30 10.84
C LYS A 26 -14.92 11.23 12.34
N GLU A 27 -14.43 10.21 13.03
CA GLU A 27 -14.59 10.09 14.50
C GLU A 27 -13.95 11.24 15.30
N ILE A 28 -12.90 11.88 14.76
CA ILE A 28 -12.25 13.06 15.36
C ILE A 28 -13.08 14.32 15.09
N ILE A 29 -13.66 14.45 13.89
CA ILE A 29 -14.51 15.57 13.49
C ILE A 29 -15.84 15.56 14.26
N ASP A 30 -16.47 14.39 14.40
CA ASP A 30 -17.74 14.21 15.11
C ASP A 30 -17.60 14.39 16.63
N CYS A 31 -16.38 14.38 17.17
CA CYS A 31 -16.12 14.69 18.58
C CYS A 31 -16.27 16.20 18.81
N GLY A 32 -17.44 16.63 19.29
CA GLY A 32 -17.76 18.04 19.58
C GLY A 32 -16.95 18.68 20.72
N SER A 33 -16.51 17.92 21.72
CA SER A 33 -15.75 18.44 22.87
C SER A 33 -14.23 18.35 22.69
N GLU A 34 -13.51 19.40 23.10
CA GLU A 34 -12.07 19.60 22.89
C GLU A 34 -11.17 18.54 23.56
N ASN A 35 -11.55 18.09 24.77
CA ASN A 35 -10.74 17.17 25.57
C ASN A 35 -10.64 15.72 25.02
N PRO A 36 -11.74 15.02 24.64
CA PRO A 36 -11.65 13.72 23.99
C PRO A 36 -11.14 13.79 22.55
N ARG A 37 -11.27 14.93 21.86
CA ARG A 37 -10.73 15.15 20.52
C ARG A 37 -9.21 15.06 20.52
N GLY A 38 -8.54 15.71 21.47
CA GLY A 38 -7.08 15.63 21.62
C GLY A 38 -6.59 14.19 21.83
N LYS A 39 -7.26 13.41 22.69
CA LYS A 39 -6.89 12.00 22.91
C LYS A 39 -7.06 11.13 21.66
N LYS A 40 -8.14 11.31 20.88
CA LYS A 40 -8.34 10.59 19.61
C LYS A 40 -7.32 10.99 18.56
N LEU A 41 -6.96 12.28 18.50
CA LEU A 41 -5.95 12.80 17.59
C LEU A 41 -4.56 12.22 17.89
N GLU A 42 -4.17 12.19 19.17
CA GLU A 42 -2.91 11.56 19.59
C GLU A 42 -2.87 10.07 19.27
N ALA A 43 -3.98 9.36 19.47
CA ALA A 43 -4.10 7.95 19.09
C ALA A 43 -3.98 7.75 17.57
N TRP A 44 -4.61 8.61 16.76
CA TRP A 44 -4.47 8.59 15.31
C TRP A 44 -3.03 8.88 14.88
N LYS A 45 -2.41 9.92 15.44
CA LYS A 45 -1.01 10.30 15.16
C LYS A 45 -0.05 9.14 15.41
N LYS A 46 -0.16 8.50 16.58
CA LYS A 46 0.67 7.34 16.95
C LYS A 46 0.49 6.17 15.97
N ARG A 47 -0.74 5.86 15.58
CA ARG A 47 -1.03 4.83 14.56
C ARG A 47 -0.41 5.20 13.22
N LYS A 48 -0.48 6.47 12.83
CA LYS A 48 0.04 6.94 11.54
C LYS A 48 1.57 6.87 11.50
N ILE A 49 2.26 7.29 12.56
CA ILE A 49 3.72 7.16 12.70
C ILE A 49 4.14 5.69 12.57
N GLN A 50 3.44 4.79 13.25
CA GLN A 50 3.72 3.35 13.15
C GLN A 50 3.51 2.81 11.73
N GLN A 51 2.47 3.26 11.03
CA GLN A 51 2.23 2.89 9.63
C GLN A 51 3.36 3.37 8.71
N LEU A 52 3.83 4.61 8.89
CA LEU A 52 4.93 5.17 8.09
C LEU A 52 6.25 4.43 8.31
N HIS A 53 6.58 4.09 9.55
CA HIS A 53 7.76 3.25 9.83
C HIS A 53 7.66 1.87 9.17
N TYR A 54 6.48 1.25 9.21
CA TYR A 54 6.25 -0.01 8.51
C TYR A 54 6.47 0.12 7.00
N VAL A 55 5.94 1.18 6.38
CA VAL A 55 6.12 1.44 4.94
C VAL A 55 7.61 1.61 4.59
N GLN A 56 8.38 2.36 5.38
CA GLN A 56 9.82 2.51 5.14
C GLN A 56 10.57 1.18 5.21
N LEU A 57 10.30 0.38 6.24
CA LEU A 57 10.95 -0.92 6.41
C LEU A 57 10.59 -1.87 5.27
N ALA A 58 9.30 -1.98 4.95
CA ALA A 58 8.83 -2.85 3.88
C ALA A 58 9.35 -2.41 2.50
N ALA A 59 9.29 -1.12 2.17
CA ALA A 59 9.80 -0.59 0.91
C ALA A 59 11.32 -0.77 0.78
N THR A 60 12.09 -0.68 1.87
CA THR A 60 13.54 -0.93 1.85
C THR A 60 13.86 -2.40 1.55
N VAL A 61 13.09 -3.32 2.14
CA VAL A 61 13.23 -4.75 1.87
C VAL A 61 12.86 -5.07 0.43
N MET A 62 11.74 -4.52 -0.07
CA MET A 62 11.33 -4.69 -1.47
C MET A 62 12.38 -4.13 -2.44
N LEU A 63 12.91 -2.94 -2.18
CA LEU A 63 13.98 -2.34 -2.98
C LEU A 63 15.21 -3.25 -3.07
N ALA A 64 15.62 -3.87 -1.97
CA ALA A 64 16.75 -4.80 -1.96
C ALA A 64 16.46 -6.07 -2.79
N VAL A 65 15.24 -6.60 -2.70
CA VAL A 65 14.79 -7.76 -3.49
C VAL A 65 14.76 -7.41 -4.98
N ASP A 66 14.21 -6.26 -5.35
CA ASP A 66 14.13 -5.79 -6.73
C ASP A 66 15.52 -5.63 -7.36
N VAL A 67 16.45 -4.99 -6.64
CA VAL A 67 17.84 -4.82 -7.08
C VAL A 67 18.53 -6.17 -7.23
N GLN A 68 18.25 -7.14 -6.36
CA GLN A 68 18.78 -8.50 -6.51
C GLN A 68 18.22 -9.19 -7.75
N CYS A 69 16.94 -9.02 -8.09
CA CYS A 69 16.34 -9.59 -9.30
C CYS A 69 16.95 -9.01 -10.59
N LEU A 70 17.43 -7.76 -10.59
CA LEU A 70 18.14 -7.18 -11.73
C LEU A 70 19.45 -7.92 -12.07
N SER A 71 20.04 -8.66 -11.13
CA SER A 71 21.23 -9.48 -11.38
C SER A 71 20.97 -10.75 -12.20
N TRP A 72 19.70 -11.12 -12.43
CA TRP A 72 19.38 -12.37 -13.11
C TRP A 72 19.74 -12.33 -14.60
N PRO A 73 20.30 -13.42 -15.16
CA PRO A 73 20.69 -13.49 -16.56
C PRO A 73 19.47 -13.42 -17.47
N THR A 74 19.51 -12.47 -18.41
CA THR A 74 18.36 -12.08 -19.25
C THR A 74 18.71 -11.98 -20.73
N GLU A 75 19.82 -12.59 -21.17
CA GLU A 75 20.32 -12.52 -22.54
C GLU A 75 19.30 -13.03 -23.58
N ASP A 76 18.44 -14.00 -23.21
CA ASP A 76 17.40 -14.56 -24.10
C ASP A 76 15.96 -14.18 -23.73
N ARG A 77 15.73 -13.27 -22.79
CA ARG A 77 14.39 -12.94 -22.23
C ARG A 77 13.87 -11.57 -22.67
N HIS A 78 12.55 -11.45 -22.85
CA HIS A 78 11.87 -10.17 -23.18
C HIS A 78 12.24 -9.05 -22.19
N TRP A 79 12.51 -7.86 -22.73
CA TRP A 79 12.88 -6.64 -21.97
C TRP A 79 11.80 -6.19 -20.97
N THR A 80 10.55 -6.64 -21.16
CA THR A 80 9.38 -6.26 -20.35
C THR A 80 9.58 -6.57 -18.86
N ALA A 81 10.20 -7.70 -18.50
CA ALA A 81 10.45 -8.04 -17.10
C ALA A 81 11.41 -7.03 -16.43
N ARG A 82 12.47 -6.61 -17.14
CA ARG A 82 13.42 -5.60 -16.65
C ARG A 82 12.76 -4.24 -16.49
N ALA A 83 11.93 -3.83 -17.46
CA ALA A 83 11.19 -2.57 -17.36
C ALA A 83 10.29 -2.53 -16.11
N PHE A 84 9.60 -3.63 -15.79
CA PHE A 84 8.78 -3.71 -14.58
C PHE A 84 9.63 -3.67 -13.30
N TRP A 85 10.78 -4.35 -13.23
CA TRP A 85 11.66 -4.26 -12.06
C TRP A 85 12.18 -2.85 -11.80
N TYR A 86 12.61 -2.13 -12.86
CA TYR A 86 13.00 -0.73 -12.71
C TYR A 86 11.85 0.15 -12.21
N TRP A 87 10.62 -0.11 -12.67
CA TRP A 87 9.45 0.61 -12.20
C TRP A 87 9.20 0.37 -10.70
N CYS A 88 9.28 -0.88 -10.23
CA CYS A 88 9.10 -1.23 -8.82
C CYS A 88 10.14 -0.53 -7.93
N THR A 89 11.41 -0.60 -8.35
CA THR A 89 12.53 0.10 -7.70
C THR A 89 12.27 1.60 -7.55
N VAL A 90 11.77 2.25 -8.61
CA VAL A 90 11.43 3.68 -8.56
C VAL A 90 10.31 3.94 -7.56
N LEU A 91 9.25 3.13 -7.59
CA LEU A 91 8.13 3.27 -6.65
C LEU A 91 8.55 3.08 -5.19
N ASP A 92 9.44 2.13 -4.89
CA ASP A 92 9.95 1.91 -3.53
C ASP A 92 10.75 3.09 -3.02
N VAL A 93 11.63 3.66 -3.85
CA VAL A 93 12.41 4.86 -3.49
C VAL A 93 11.48 6.04 -3.20
N PHE A 94 10.45 6.24 -4.02
CA PHE A 94 9.44 7.27 -3.77
C PHE A 94 8.62 6.99 -2.50
N ALA A 95 8.24 5.73 -2.23
CA ALA A 95 7.52 5.35 -1.01
C ALA A 95 8.35 5.67 0.25
N ILE A 96 9.65 5.34 0.23
CA ILE A 96 10.60 5.66 1.33
C ILE A 96 10.70 7.17 1.51
N GLY A 97 10.90 7.92 0.42
CA GLY A 97 11.05 9.38 0.45
C GLY A 97 9.81 10.08 1.00
N MET A 98 8.63 9.75 0.47
CA MET A 98 7.36 10.34 0.91
C MET A 98 7.04 9.96 2.36
N SER A 99 7.30 8.71 2.76
CA SER A 99 7.11 8.28 4.14
C SER A 99 8.06 8.99 5.10
N SER A 100 9.30 9.23 4.69
CA SER A 100 10.30 9.96 5.48
C SER A 100 9.88 11.41 5.70
N GLN A 101 9.45 12.09 4.63
CA GLN A 101 8.98 13.48 4.72
C GLN A 101 7.77 13.62 5.65
N GLN A 102 6.79 12.72 5.52
CA GLN A 102 5.60 12.73 6.39
C GLN A 102 5.95 12.44 7.86
N LEU A 103 6.90 11.54 8.09
CA LEU A 103 7.36 11.23 9.44
C LEU A 103 8.07 12.42 10.09
N SER A 104 8.96 13.10 9.36
CA SER A 104 9.64 14.30 9.88
C SER A 104 8.66 15.42 10.23
N ILE A 105 7.62 15.64 9.40
CA ILE A 105 6.57 16.62 9.70
C ILE A 105 5.82 16.25 10.98
N LEU A 106 5.45 14.97 11.16
CA LEU A 106 4.76 14.51 12.36
C LEU A 106 5.62 14.59 13.62
N GLN A 107 6.91 14.25 13.53
CA GLN A 107 7.87 14.38 14.64
C GLN A 107 8.14 15.84 15.01
N TYR A 108 8.23 16.72 14.00
CA TYR A 108 8.32 18.16 14.24
C TYR A 108 7.09 18.66 15.01
N LEU A 109 5.89 18.24 14.60
CA LEU A 109 4.64 18.58 15.30
C LEU A 109 4.58 18.01 16.72
N GLU A 110 5.17 16.84 16.97
CA GLU A 110 5.27 16.25 18.32
C GLU A 110 6.17 17.07 19.24
N SER A 111 7.28 17.60 18.72
CA SER A 111 8.17 18.49 19.50
C SER A 111 7.53 19.83 19.86
N CYS A 112 6.46 20.21 19.15
CA CYS A 112 5.64 21.39 19.44
C CYS A 112 4.34 20.98 20.15
N GLU A 113 4.42 20.60 21.44
CA GLU A 113 3.28 20.16 22.31
C GLU A 113 2.01 21.05 22.26
N VAL A 114 2.11 22.28 21.77
CA VAL A 114 1.10 23.34 21.88
C VAL A 114 0.03 23.32 20.77
N HIS A 115 0.21 22.63 19.64
CA HIS A 115 -0.67 22.84 18.48
C HIS A 115 -1.44 21.59 17.99
N HIS A 116 -2.25 21.00 18.88
CA HIS A 116 -3.34 20.10 18.46
C HIS A 116 -4.23 20.75 17.37
N ASN A 117 -4.33 22.09 17.38
CA ASN A 117 -5.07 22.87 16.40
C ASN A 117 -4.44 22.89 14.99
N LEU A 118 -3.10 22.80 14.85
CA LEU A 118 -2.45 22.73 13.52
C LEU A 118 -2.64 21.37 12.87
N LEU A 119 -2.56 20.29 13.67
CA LEU A 119 -2.86 18.94 13.20
C LEU A 119 -4.32 18.79 12.79
N LEU A 120 -5.22 19.50 13.49
CA LEU A 120 -6.64 19.56 13.14
C LEU A 120 -6.96 20.46 11.94
N ASP A 121 -6.10 21.42 11.61
CA ASP A 121 -6.24 22.30 10.42
C ASP A 121 -5.61 21.69 9.15
N MET A 122 -4.50 20.94 9.31
CA MET A 122 -4.30 19.74 8.47
C MET A 122 -5.49 18.80 8.69
N ILE A 123 -5.72 17.68 8.01
CA ILE A 123 -6.83 16.75 8.32
C ILE A 123 -8.27 17.32 8.12
N ALA A 124 -8.72 18.38 8.82
CA ALA A 124 -10.07 18.92 8.75
C ALA A 124 -10.07 20.37 8.25
N LYS A 125 -10.74 20.60 7.12
CA LYS A 125 -10.93 21.94 6.58
C LYS A 125 -12.17 22.57 7.23
N ASP A 126 -12.01 23.74 7.83
CA ASP A 126 -13.14 24.51 8.32
C ASP A 126 -13.87 25.16 7.13
N SER A 127 -15.10 24.71 6.86
CA SER A 127 -15.98 25.29 5.86
C SER A 127 -17.13 26.02 6.55
N LYS A 128 -17.71 27.03 5.89
CA LYS A 128 -18.79 27.85 6.45
C LYS A 128 -20.07 27.06 6.80
N GLU A 129 -20.21 25.83 6.32
CA GLU A 129 -21.33 24.91 6.58
C GLU A 129 -21.00 23.77 7.56
N GLY A 130 -19.78 23.70 8.08
CA GLY A 130 -19.33 22.66 9.02
C GLY A 130 -17.90 22.17 8.74
N LYS A 131 -17.35 21.38 9.66
CA LYS A 131 -16.03 20.74 9.49
C LYS A 131 -16.15 19.54 8.56
N HIS A 132 -15.44 19.58 7.43
CA HIS A 132 -15.36 18.46 6.49
C HIS A 132 -13.93 17.91 6.44
N THR A 133 -13.81 16.60 6.24
CA THR A 133 -12.53 15.95 5.98
C THR A 133 -11.93 16.48 4.68
N ASP A 134 -10.69 16.96 4.71
CA ASP A 134 -10.01 17.35 3.47
C ASP A 134 -9.56 16.09 2.71
N SER A 135 -10.32 15.73 1.68
CA SER A 135 -10.05 14.56 0.85
C SER A 135 -8.67 14.61 0.19
N ASN A 136 -8.14 15.80 -0.11
CA ASN A 136 -6.81 15.94 -0.70
C ASN A 136 -5.74 15.58 0.32
N MET A 137 -5.89 16.04 1.57
CA MET A 137 -4.96 15.66 2.63
C MET A 137 -5.01 14.17 2.95
N VAL A 138 -6.20 13.56 2.98
CA VAL A 138 -6.31 12.10 3.19
C VAL A 138 -5.57 11.34 2.09
N TYR A 139 -5.66 11.80 0.84
CA TYR A 139 -4.88 11.21 -0.26
C TYR A 139 -3.37 11.35 -0.04
N VAL A 140 -2.89 12.54 0.37
CA VAL A 140 -1.46 12.75 0.67
C VAL A 140 -1.01 11.78 1.77
N TRP A 141 -1.76 11.64 2.86
CA TRP A 141 -1.42 10.76 3.97
C TRP A 141 -1.43 9.26 3.63
N GLU A 142 -2.21 8.84 2.63
CA GLU A 142 -2.24 7.44 2.18
C GLU A 142 -1.28 7.14 1.02
N CYS A 143 -0.70 8.17 0.40
CA CYS A 143 0.20 8.05 -0.76
C CYS A 143 1.36 7.06 -0.54
N PRO A 144 2.13 7.10 0.59
CA PRO A 144 3.27 6.19 0.76
C PRO A 144 2.86 4.72 0.82
N MET A 145 1.72 4.43 1.48
CA MET A 145 1.19 3.08 1.56
C MET A 145 0.70 2.60 0.19
N MET A 146 0.06 3.47 -0.59
CA MET A 146 -0.36 3.13 -1.95
C MET A 146 0.85 2.82 -2.84
N LEU A 147 1.90 3.64 -2.81
CA LEU A 147 3.11 3.41 -3.62
C LEU A 147 3.75 2.06 -3.31
N LEU A 148 3.88 1.71 -2.02
CA LEU A 148 4.39 0.40 -1.60
C LEU A 148 3.54 -0.75 -2.18
N VAL A 149 2.22 -0.68 -2.08
CA VAL A 149 1.39 -1.78 -2.61
C VAL A 149 1.43 -1.86 -4.13
N HIS A 150 1.51 -0.73 -4.84
CA HIS A 150 1.71 -0.73 -6.29
C HIS A 150 3.06 -1.38 -6.66
N SER A 151 4.12 -1.10 -5.91
CA SER A 151 5.42 -1.75 -6.07
C SER A 151 5.30 -3.27 -5.90
N MET A 152 4.69 -3.74 -4.81
CA MET A 152 4.52 -5.17 -4.56
C MET A 152 3.71 -5.88 -5.66
N ILE A 153 2.64 -5.25 -6.17
CA ILE A 153 1.84 -5.80 -7.27
C ILE A 153 2.66 -5.88 -8.55
N LEU A 154 3.37 -4.80 -8.90
CA LEU A 154 4.22 -4.77 -10.10
C LEU A 154 5.37 -5.76 -9.99
N PHE A 155 5.91 -5.98 -8.80
CA PHE A 155 6.95 -6.99 -8.55
C PHE A 155 6.42 -8.40 -8.85
N ILE A 156 5.22 -8.75 -8.37
CA ILE A 156 4.57 -10.02 -8.68
C ILE A 156 4.37 -10.17 -10.20
N VAL A 157 3.94 -9.11 -10.87
CA VAL A 157 3.79 -9.10 -12.34
C VAL A 157 5.15 -9.30 -13.03
N ALA A 158 6.20 -8.61 -12.57
CA ALA A 158 7.54 -8.70 -13.14
C ALA A 158 8.11 -10.13 -13.04
N VAL A 159 8.00 -10.75 -11.86
CA VAL A 159 8.42 -12.14 -11.64
C VAL A 159 7.56 -13.09 -12.46
N SER A 160 6.25 -12.87 -12.55
CA SER A 160 5.35 -13.71 -13.34
C SER A 160 5.72 -13.69 -14.83
N VAL A 161 6.02 -12.50 -15.39
CA VAL A 161 6.48 -12.35 -16.77
C VAL A 161 7.85 -13.02 -16.96
N HIS A 162 8.77 -12.84 -16.02
CA HIS A 162 10.11 -13.42 -16.08
C HIS A 162 10.11 -14.96 -16.07
N VAL A 163 9.27 -15.57 -15.23
CA VAL A 163 9.16 -17.02 -15.07
C VAL A 163 8.31 -17.65 -16.18
N SER A 164 7.31 -16.94 -16.70
CA SER A 164 6.42 -17.48 -17.76
C SER A 164 7.04 -17.40 -19.16
N TYR A 165 8.08 -16.58 -19.36
CA TYR A 165 8.75 -16.47 -20.66
C TYR A 165 9.21 -17.81 -21.27
N PRO A 166 9.97 -18.68 -20.56
CA PRO A 166 10.38 -19.98 -21.09
C PRO A 166 9.21 -20.95 -21.34
N LEU A 167 8.04 -20.73 -20.73
CA LEU A 167 6.84 -21.56 -20.94
C LEU A 167 6.25 -21.34 -22.35
N ILE A 168 6.37 -20.13 -22.89
CA ILE A 168 5.76 -19.73 -24.17
C ILE A 168 6.72 -19.98 -25.33
N ASN A 169 8.00 -19.65 -25.15
CA ASN A 169 9.00 -19.68 -26.23
C ASN A 169 9.96 -20.87 -26.15
N GLY A 170 9.97 -21.62 -25.05
CA GLY A 170 10.87 -22.77 -24.86
C GLY A 170 10.31 -24.10 -25.37
N PRO A 171 11.12 -25.17 -25.38
CA PRO A 171 10.63 -26.51 -25.68
C PRO A 171 9.51 -26.90 -24.71
N ARG A 172 8.42 -27.47 -25.25
CA ARG A 172 7.13 -27.75 -24.57
C ARG A 172 7.22 -28.47 -23.22
N TRP A 173 8.35 -29.08 -22.87
CA TRP A 173 8.53 -29.77 -21.59
C TRP A 173 9.97 -29.75 -21.04
N GLY A 174 10.64 -28.60 -21.14
CA GLY A 174 11.95 -28.38 -20.50
C GLY A 174 11.90 -28.28 -18.97
N PHE A 175 13.06 -28.31 -18.32
CA PHE A 175 13.19 -28.12 -16.86
C PHE A 175 12.62 -26.75 -16.41
N ASP A 176 12.88 -25.70 -17.18
CA ASP A 176 12.39 -24.34 -16.90
C ASP A 176 10.85 -24.23 -17.01
N SER A 177 10.24 -24.97 -17.94
CA SER A 177 8.78 -25.04 -18.07
C SER A 177 8.12 -25.69 -16.85
N LYS A 178 8.76 -26.72 -16.26
CA LYS A 178 8.27 -27.34 -15.01
C LYS A 178 8.36 -26.36 -13.84
N ILE A 179 9.47 -25.62 -13.69
CA ILE A 179 9.62 -24.59 -12.65
C ILE A 179 8.53 -23.53 -12.80
N ALA A 180 8.28 -23.05 -14.01
CA ALA A 180 7.25 -22.06 -14.28
C ALA A 180 5.85 -22.55 -13.91
N SER A 181 5.53 -23.82 -14.19
CA SER A 181 4.24 -24.41 -13.84
C SER A 181 4.02 -24.47 -12.32
N VAL A 182 5.04 -24.86 -11.55
CA VAL A 182 4.97 -24.92 -10.08
C VAL A 182 4.80 -23.52 -9.49
N TYR A 183 5.52 -22.53 -10.02
CA TYR A 183 5.37 -21.13 -9.62
C TYR A 183 3.94 -20.61 -9.85
N LEU A 184 3.34 -20.87 -11.02
CA LEU A 184 1.97 -20.42 -11.31
C LEU A 184 0.92 -21.07 -10.41
N VAL A 185 1.09 -22.35 -10.07
CA VAL A 185 0.21 -23.05 -9.12
C VAL A 185 0.33 -22.43 -7.72
N ALA A 186 1.56 -22.19 -7.26
CA ALA A 186 1.79 -21.54 -5.97
C ALA A 186 1.23 -20.11 -5.94
N LEU A 187 1.39 -19.35 -7.02
CA LEU A 187 0.83 -18.00 -7.15
C LEU A 187 -0.70 -18.02 -7.08
N GLY A 188 -1.33 -18.94 -7.83
CA GLY A 188 -2.78 -19.14 -7.80
C GLY A 188 -3.29 -19.50 -6.41
N MET A 189 -2.64 -20.43 -5.72
CA MET A 189 -3.01 -20.82 -4.36
C MET A 189 -2.93 -19.65 -3.36
N ASN A 190 -1.86 -18.87 -3.43
CA ASN A 190 -1.70 -17.67 -2.59
C ASN A 190 -2.75 -16.60 -2.90
N PHE A 191 -3.09 -16.43 -4.18
CA PHE A 191 -4.13 -15.51 -4.60
C PHE A 191 -5.51 -15.92 -4.05
N PHE A 192 -5.87 -17.20 -4.11
CA PHE A 192 -7.10 -17.70 -3.48
C PHE A 192 -7.10 -17.50 -1.96
N ASN A 193 -5.96 -17.71 -1.29
CA ASN A 193 -5.84 -17.45 0.14
C ASN A 193 -6.07 -15.97 0.48
N LEU A 194 -5.53 -15.05 -0.33
CA LEU A 194 -5.76 -13.61 -0.17
C LEU A 194 -7.24 -13.24 -0.33
N LEU A 195 -7.91 -13.79 -1.35
CA LEU A 195 -9.36 -13.56 -1.53
C LEU A 195 -10.17 -14.09 -0.36
N TYR A 196 -9.82 -15.28 0.14
CA TYR A 196 -10.48 -15.89 1.28
C TYR A 196 -10.32 -15.03 2.53
N CYS A 197 -9.09 -14.60 2.84
CA CYS A 197 -8.82 -13.69 3.96
C CYS A 197 -9.59 -12.36 3.82
N SER A 198 -9.55 -11.74 2.63
CA SER A 198 -10.27 -10.49 2.37
C SER A 198 -11.79 -10.64 2.53
N TYR A 199 -12.37 -11.73 2.00
CA TYR A 199 -13.79 -12.03 2.14
C TYR A 199 -14.22 -12.14 3.61
N TRP A 200 -13.44 -12.86 4.43
CA TRP A 200 -13.75 -13.01 5.85
C TRP A 200 -13.60 -11.71 6.64
N ILE A 201 -12.58 -10.90 6.33
CA ILE A 201 -12.38 -9.58 6.91
C ILE A 201 -13.57 -8.67 6.57
N TYR A 202 -14.02 -8.68 5.31
CA TYR A 202 -15.16 -7.89 4.87
C TYR A 202 -16.45 -8.32 5.56
N LYS A 203 -16.69 -9.63 5.68
CA LYS A 203 -17.90 -10.19 6.26
C LYS A 203 -18.01 -10.01 7.78
N LYS A 204 -16.90 -10.10 8.52
CA LYS A 204 -16.92 -10.09 9.99
C LYS A 204 -16.67 -8.72 10.63
N MET A 205 -16.09 -7.76 9.93
CA MET A 205 -15.85 -6.44 10.51
C MET A 205 -17.10 -5.55 10.37
N PRO A 206 -17.62 -4.98 11.48
CA PRO A 206 -18.76 -4.09 11.45
C PRO A 206 -18.43 -2.83 10.63
N ILE A 207 -19.39 -2.43 9.80
CA ILE A 207 -19.39 -1.14 9.09
C ILE A 207 -19.82 -0.11 10.13
N PHE A 208 -18.91 0.78 10.53
CA PHE A 208 -19.24 1.97 11.32
C PHE A 208 -19.54 3.13 10.37
#